data_AF-A0A838V1T2-F1
#
_entry.id   AF-A0A838V1T2-F1
#
_cell.length_a   1.000
_cell.length_b   1.000
_cell.length_c   1.000
_cell.angle_alpha   90.00
_cell.angle_beta   90.00
_cell.angle_gamma   90.00
#
_symmetry.space_group_name_H-M   'P 1'
#
loop_
_entity.id
_entity.type
_entity.pdbx_description
1 polymer ?
#
loop_
_entity_poly.entity_id
_entity_poly.type
_entity_poly.pdbx_seq_one_letter_code
_entity_poly.pdbx_strand_id
1 'polypeptide(L)'
;MPGDPSHDAERTISTLNGQAPPTPFEGSVHPFLTLPTSCHTSLTSTGEVESLQEPGVRHAESVGSLDGTPGPGHLTGCGSLAFEPTISAQPTTPNADSPTGLDVAIHQPQDEDPESTATAALQAAQVTLPEGMTLNPSAANGLAACSEAQIGRLPTPGVHFNKVPVSCPNAAKLGSVQVSTPLLDHEVTGAVYLAAPYQNPFGSLLAIYLALEDELSGTYVKLAGKVTPNPVTGQLTASFTENPQLPIEDIALHFFPGERAALKTPLACGTYTTQTLLTPWSAPEAPSATPSSSFATSVAAAGTGPCPASEAAAPNSPSFEAGTTTPLAGSYSPFVLRLTRPDGSQNLAGLTTTLPRGLVGKLAGVPYCPEGAIALAKSREAPNQGASELASPACPAASEVGSVTVG
;
A
#
# COMPACT_ATOMS: atom_id res chain seq x y z
N MET A 1 6.96 -24.94 -28.12
CA MET A 1 6.30 -25.09 -26.80
C MET A 1 6.72 -26.44 -26.25
N PRO A 2 7.11 -26.64 -24.99
CA PRO A 2 7.56 -27.95 -24.51
C PRO A 2 6.60 -29.08 -24.90
N GLY A 3 5.28 -28.91 -24.76
CA GLY A 3 4.22 -29.86 -25.14
C GLY A 3 3.97 -30.09 -26.63
N ASP A 4 4.65 -29.37 -27.54
CA ASP A 4 4.45 -29.47 -29.00
C ASP A 4 4.91 -30.83 -29.54
N PRO A 5 4.20 -31.46 -30.50
CA PRO A 5 4.59 -32.75 -31.09
C PRO A 5 6.00 -32.78 -31.69
N SER A 6 6.54 -31.63 -32.11
CA SER A 6 7.93 -31.51 -32.56
C SER A 6 8.96 -31.88 -31.49
N HIS A 7 8.59 -31.90 -30.20
CA HIS A 7 9.43 -32.34 -29.10
C HIS A 7 9.19 -33.79 -28.64
N ASP A 8 8.35 -34.56 -29.34
CA ASP A 8 8.04 -35.95 -28.96
C ASP A 8 9.27 -36.86 -29.00
N ALA A 9 10.24 -36.56 -29.87
CA ALA A 9 11.50 -37.33 -29.99
C ALA A 9 12.45 -37.10 -28.81
N GLU A 10 12.36 -35.93 -28.17
CA GLU A 10 13.14 -35.52 -27.01
C GLU A 10 12.50 -36.02 -25.70
N ARG A 11 11.18 -36.24 -25.71
CA ARG A 11 10.44 -36.94 -24.65
C ARG A 11 10.63 -38.45 -24.74
N THR A 12 11.86 -38.93 -24.60
CA THR A 12 12.13 -40.36 -24.46
C THR A 12 12.46 -40.68 -23.01
N ILE A 13 11.71 -41.59 -22.41
CA ILE A 13 12.11 -42.19 -21.14
C ILE A 13 13.31 -43.08 -21.47
N SER A 14 14.51 -42.67 -21.06
CA SER A 14 15.70 -43.51 -21.20
C SER A 14 15.49 -44.76 -20.35
N THR A 15 15.16 -45.89 -20.98
CA THR A 15 15.21 -47.18 -20.33
C THR A 15 16.63 -47.71 -20.46
N LEU A 16 17.15 -48.32 -19.38
CA LEU A 16 18.52 -48.86 -19.27
C LEU A 16 18.94 -49.84 -20.40
N ASN A 17 18.03 -50.24 -21.31
CA ASN A 17 18.27 -51.25 -22.36
C ASN A 17 17.77 -50.88 -23.77
N GLY A 18 17.49 -49.60 -24.07
CA GLY A 18 17.17 -49.18 -25.44
C GLY A 18 16.25 -47.96 -25.53
N GLN A 19 16.25 -47.31 -26.70
CA GLN A 19 15.42 -46.14 -27.00
C GLN A 19 13.94 -46.54 -26.94
N ALA A 20 13.22 -46.02 -25.94
CA ALA A 20 11.76 -46.08 -25.91
C ALA A 20 11.16 -45.28 -27.08
N PRO A 21 9.97 -45.63 -27.58
CA PRO A 21 9.29 -44.82 -28.58
C PRO A 21 9.04 -43.39 -28.06
N PRO A 22 9.02 -42.38 -28.94
CA PRO A 22 8.66 -41.02 -28.57
C PRO A 22 7.30 -41.02 -27.86
N THR A 23 7.23 -40.39 -26.68
CA THR A 23 5.97 -40.29 -25.93
C THR A 23 5.29 -38.96 -26.24
N PRO A 24 4.10 -38.97 -26.86
CA PRO A 24 3.31 -37.76 -27.06
C PRO A 24 2.97 -37.11 -25.72
N PHE A 25 2.89 -35.79 -25.70
CA PHE A 25 2.37 -35.08 -24.53
C PHE A 25 0.84 -35.21 -24.46
N GLU A 26 0.33 -35.76 -23.37
CA GLU A 26 -1.09 -35.86 -23.09
C GLU A 26 -1.48 -34.78 -22.05
N GLY A 27 -1.77 -33.57 -22.52
CA GLY A 27 -2.16 -32.44 -21.66
C GLY A 27 -2.50 -31.18 -22.45
N SER A 28 -2.99 -30.15 -21.76
CA SER A 28 -3.15 -28.81 -22.35
C SER A 28 -1.78 -28.17 -22.56
N VAL A 29 -1.57 -27.59 -23.74
CA VAL A 29 -0.36 -26.84 -24.07
C VAL A 29 -0.56 -25.41 -23.57
N HIS A 30 0.32 -24.96 -22.70
CA HIS A 30 0.37 -23.58 -22.21
C HIS A 30 1.66 -22.90 -22.69
N PRO A 31 1.67 -21.57 -22.82
CA PRO A 31 2.88 -20.80 -23.02
C PRO A 31 3.92 -21.13 -21.94
N PHE A 32 5.11 -21.58 -22.36
CA PHE A 32 6.21 -21.85 -21.42
C PHE A 32 6.89 -20.57 -20.95
N LEU A 33 6.98 -19.58 -21.83
CA LEU A 33 7.56 -18.28 -21.54
C LEU A 33 6.71 -17.20 -22.20
N THR A 34 6.22 -16.28 -21.38
CA THR A 34 5.59 -15.04 -21.86
C THR A 34 6.67 -13.97 -21.98
N LEU A 35 6.81 -13.40 -23.17
CA LEU A 35 7.74 -12.29 -23.40
C LEU A 35 7.23 -11.01 -22.71
N PRO A 36 8.13 -10.07 -22.35
CA PRO A 36 7.76 -8.73 -21.91
C PRO A 36 6.68 -8.10 -22.80
N THR A 37 5.65 -7.50 -22.21
CA THR A 37 4.58 -6.80 -22.94
C THR A 37 4.94 -5.33 -23.27
N SER A 38 6.23 -5.03 -23.48
CA SER A 38 6.72 -3.67 -23.75
C SER A 38 7.63 -3.64 -24.98
N CYS A 39 7.38 -2.67 -25.86
CA CYS A 39 8.10 -2.51 -27.12
C CYS A 39 9.24 -1.47 -27.02
N HIS A 40 9.39 -0.80 -25.88
CA HIS A 40 10.40 0.23 -25.65
C HIS A 40 11.63 -0.27 -24.88
N THR A 41 11.56 -1.48 -24.33
CA THR A 41 12.67 -2.11 -23.62
C THR A 41 13.47 -2.99 -24.56
N SER A 42 14.78 -2.82 -24.53
CA SER A 42 15.70 -3.73 -25.19
C SER A 42 15.63 -5.10 -24.53
N LEU A 43 15.42 -6.13 -25.33
CA LEU A 43 15.50 -7.50 -24.85
C LEU A 43 16.97 -7.92 -24.73
N THR A 44 17.31 -8.60 -23.64
CA THR A 44 18.59 -9.26 -23.49
C THR A 44 18.32 -10.62 -22.89
N SER A 45 18.68 -11.66 -23.64
CA SER A 45 18.59 -13.04 -23.16
C SER A 45 19.97 -13.45 -22.67
N THR A 46 20.07 -13.88 -21.41
CA THR A 46 21.31 -14.44 -20.87
C THR A 46 21.09 -15.92 -20.60
N GLY A 47 21.88 -16.75 -21.29
CA GLY A 47 21.95 -18.18 -21.00
C GLY A 47 23.11 -18.43 -20.05
N GLU A 48 22.84 -19.10 -18.93
CA GLU A 48 23.87 -19.54 -17.99
C GLU A 48 23.87 -21.06 -17.94
N VAL A 49 25.04 -21.66 -18.12
CA VAL A 49 25.23 -23.11 -18.03
C VAL A 49 26.30 -23.44 -16.99
N GLU A 50 26.00 -24.42 -16.16
CA GLU A 50 26.93 -24.99 -15.19
C GLU A 50 27.10 -26.48 -15.52
N SER A 51 28.35 -26.90 -15.67
CA SER A 51 28.69 -28.29 -16.00
C SER A 51 28.70 -29.13 -14.73
N LEU A 52 28.08 -30.32 -14.77
CA LEU A 52 28.16 -31.29 -13.66
C LEU A 52 29.60 -31.76 -13.41
N GLN A 53 30.46 -31.70 -14.44
CA GLN A 53 31.87 -32.05 -14.38
C GLN A 53 32.71 -30.95 -13.73
N GLU A 54 32.21 -29.71 -13.68
CA GLU A 54 32.89 -28.55 -13.06
C GLU A 54 31.93 -27.76 -12.14
N PRO A 55 31.48 -28.34 -11.00
CA PRO A 55 30.56 -27.67 -10.10
C PRO A 55 31.15 -26.36 -9.56
N GLY A 56 30.36 -25.29 -9.58
CA GLY A 56 30.74 -23.95 -9.16
C GLY A 56 31.32 -23.06 -10.28
N VAL A 57 31.56 -23.59 -11.49
CA VAL A 57 31.98 -22.80 -12.66
C VAL A 57 30.78 -22.55 -13.57
N ARG A 58 30.38 -21.28 -13.66
CA ARG A 58 29.24 -20.84 -14.48
C ARG A 58 29.74 -20.14 -15.74
N HIS A 59 29.29 -20.61 -16.88
CA HIS A 59 29.49 -19.94 -18.16
C HIS A 59 28.20 -19.21 -18.53
N ALA A 60 28.29 -17.89 -18.71
CA ALA A 60 27.17 -17.06 -19.11
C ALA A 60 27.47 -16.40 -20.45
N GLU A 61 26.48 -16.41 -21.35
CA GLU A 61 26.53 -15.70 -22.61
C GLU A 61 25.23 -14.90 -22.77
N SER A 62 25.35 -13.63 -23.16
CA SER A 62 24.21 -12.73 -23.35
C SER A 62 24.08 -12.37 -24.83
N VAL A 63 22.88 -12.51 -25.36
CA VAL A 63 22.54 -12.11 -26.73
C VAL A 63 21.47 -11.01 -26.70
N GLY A 64 21.73 -9.93 -27.44
CA GLY A 64 20.84 -8.77 -27.54
C GLY A 64 19.74 -8.95 -28.59
N SER A 65 19.92 -9.83 -29.57
CA SER A 65 18.89 -10.16 -30.56
C SER A 65 19.01 -11.62 -31.01
N LEU A 66 17.86 -12.28 -31.18
CA LEU A 66 17.77 -13.68 -31.62
C LEU A 66 17.82 -13.82 -33.15
N ASP A 67 17.73 -12.73 -33.91
CA ASP A 67 17.71 -12.71 -35.38
C ASP A 67 19.09 -12.46 -36.03
N GLY A 68 20.17 -12.45 -35.23
CA GLY A 68 21.54 -12.26 -35.71
C GLY A 68 21.84 -10.84 -36.19
N THR A 69 20.93 -9.88 -36.02
CA THR A 69 21.22 -8.47 -36.31
C THR A 69 22.02 -7.84 -35.17
N PRO A 70 23.09 -7.08 -35.48
CA PRO A 70 23.83 -6.35 -34.45
C PRO A 70 22.95 -5.23 -33.85
N GLY A 71 22.47 -5.42 -32.63
CA GLY A 71 21.73 -4.42 -31.87
C GLY A 71 20.83 -5.04 -30.79
N PRO A 72 20.27 -4.23 -29.88
CA PRO A 72 19.21 -4.70 -28.99
C PRO A 72 17.92 -4.95 -29.78
N GLY A 73 17.43 -6.18 -29.72
CA GLY A 73 16.10 -6.54 -30.22
C GLY A 73 15.02 -5.79 -29.43
N HIS A 74 13.95 -5.42 -30.13
CA HIS A 74 12.77 -4.83 -29.55
C HIS A 74 11.55 -5.64 -30.00
N LEU A 75 10.55 -5.72 -29.12
CA LEU A 75 9.27 -6.27 -29.51
C LEU A 75 8.52 -5.25 -30.35
N THR A 76 7.56 -5.74 -31.15
CA THR A 76 6.65 -4.91 -31.93
C THR A 76 5.22 -5.39 -31.69
N GLY A 77 4.23 -4.54 -32.00
CA GLY A 77 2.82 -4.89 -31.86
C GLY A 77 2.25 -4.80 -30.44
N CYS A 78 2.97 -4.22 -29.46
CA CYS A 78 2.48 -4.14 -28.08
C CYS A 78 1.19 -3.31 -27.93
N GLY A 79 0.94 -2.36 -28.85
CA GLY A 79 -0.32 -1.61 -28.92
C GLY A 79 -1.56 -2.46 -29.25
N SER A 80 -1.41 -3.73 -29.63
CA SER A 80 -2.51 -4.66 -29.89
C SER A 80 -2.82 -5.62 -28.73
N LEU A 81 -2.00 -5.60 -27.67
CA LEU A 81 -2.21 -6.47 -26.51
C LEU A 81 -3.45 -6.04 -25.73
N ALA A 82 -4.28 -7.00 -25.34
CA ALA A 82 -5.49 -6.74 -24.56
C ALA A 82 -5.15 -6.21 -23.16
N PHE A 83 -5.91 -5.22 -22.70
CA PHE A 83 -5.78 -4.64 -21.35
C PHE A 83 -7.14 -4.12 -20.87
N GLU A 84 -7.91 -4.99 -20.21
CA GLU A 84 -9.26 -4.72 -19.75
C GLU A 84 -9.42 -5.03 -18.25
N PRO A 85 -8.66 -4.37 -17.37
CA PRO A 85 -8.73 -4.64 -15.95
C PRO A 85 -10.05 -4.15 -15.36
N THR A 86 -10.52 -4.83 -14.31
CA THR A 86 -11.67 -4.43 -13.50
C THR A 86 -11.25 -4.19 -12.04
N ILE A 87 -12.07 -3.44 -11.30
CA ILE A 87 -11.83 -3.18 -9.87
C ILE A 87 -13.11 -3.29 -9.04
N SER A 88 -12.97 -3.85 -7.84
CA SER A 88 -13.91 -3.71 -6.73
C SER A 88 -13.23 -3.00 -5.56
N ALA A 89 -13.91 -2.08 -4.90
CA ALA A 89 -13.44 -1.42 -3.67
C ALA A 89 -14.62 -1.22 -2.72
N GLN A 90 -14.70 -2.03 -1.66
CA GLN A 90 -15.85 -2.09 -0.77
C GLN A 90 -15.42 -1.89 0.70
N PRO A 91 -16.00 -0.90 1.42
CA PRO A 91 -15.78 -0.78 2.85
C PRO A 91 -16.42 -1.98 3.58
N THR A 92 -15.85 -2.34 4.72
CA THR A 92 -16.37 -3.45 5.55
C THR A 92 -17.62 -3.07 6.33
N THR A 93 -18.08 -1.81 6.25
CA THR A 93 -19.30 -1.32 6.91
C THR A 93 -20.07 -0.36 6.00
N PRO A 94 -21.42 -0.40 6.02
CA PRO A 94 -22.27 0.57 5.33
C PRO A 94 -22.53 1.83 6.16
N ASN A 95 -21.98 1.92 7.37
CA ASN A 95 -22.21 3.04 8.27
C ASN A 95 -21.42 4.26 7.80
N ALA A 96 -22.08 5.41 7.77
CA ALA A 96 -21.44 6.71 7.57
C ALA A 96 -20.61 7.10 8.80
N ASP A 97 -19.61 7.94 8.59
CA ASP A 97 -18.72 8.50 9.61
C ASP A 97 -18.09 7.48 10.58
N SER A 98 -17.86 6.24 10.13
CA SER A 98 -17.46 5.13 11.00
C SER A 98 -16.10 4.55 10.60
N PRO A 99 -15.28 4.06 11.56
CA PRO A 99 -14.10 3.26 11.25
C PRO A 99 -14.44 2.09 10.33
N THR A 100 -13.62 1.88 9.29
CA THR A 100 -13.85 0.86 8.28
C THR A 100 -12.56 0.24 7.78
N GLY A 101 -12.59 -1.07 7.57
CA GLY A 101 -11.67 -1.73 6.64
C GLY A 101 -12.02 -1.40 5.20
N LEU A 102 -11.29 -1.97 4.26
CA LEU A 102 -11.53 -1.81 2.82
C LEU A 102 -11.06 -3.07 2.11
N ASP A 103 -11.96 -3.70 1.37
CA ASP A 103 -11.65 -4.82 0.49
C ASP A 103 -11.47 -4.27 -0.94
N VAL A 104 -10.27 -4.41 -1.50
CA VAL A 104 -9.96 -3.99 -2.87
C VAL A 104 -9.57 -5.20 -3.69
N ALA A 105 -10.22 -5.41 -4.83
CA ALA A 105 -9.88 -6.47 -5.77
C ALA A 105 -9.62 -5.87 -7.15
N ILE A 106 -8.48 -6.18 -7.76
CA ILE A 106 -8.17 -5.85 -9.16
C ILE A 106 -8.07 -7.17 -9.91
N HIS A 107 -8.79 -7.29 -11.02
CA HIS A 107 -8.76 -8.46 -11.90
C HIS A 107 -8.34 -8.02 -13.30
N GLN A 108 -7.28 -8.62 -13.83
CA GLN A 108 -6.77 -8.42 -15.18
C GLN A 108 -6.76 -9.79 -15.89
N PRO A 109 -7.65 -10.01 -16.86
CA PRO A 109 -7.70 -11.28 -17.59
C PRO A 109 -6.34 -11.67 -18.18
N GLN A 110 -5.98 -12.95 -18.07
CA GLN A 110 -4.79 -13.53 -18.69
C GLN A 110 -5.19 -14.39 -19.88
N ASP A 111 -4.38 -14.35 -20.93
CA ASP A 111 -4.54 -15.21 -22.11
C ASP A 111 -3.41 -16.25 -22.09
N GLU A 112 -3.80 -17.51 -21.91
CA GLU A 112 -2.91 -18.66 -21.85
C GLU A 112 -3.00 -19.53 -23.10
N ASP A 113 -3.62 -19.03 -24.18
CA ASP A 113 -3.62 -19.73 -25.46
C ASP A 113 -2.21 -19.62 -26.10
N PRO A 114 -1.52 -20.75 -26.37
CA PRO A 114 -0.20 -20.73 -26.99
C PRO A 114 -0.15 -20.08 -28.39
N GLU A 115 -1.30 -19.99 -29.07
CA GLU A 115 -1.41 -19.41 -30.41
C GLU A 115 -1.87 -17.94 -30.38
N SER A 116 -2.11 -17.37 -29.20
CA SER A 116 -2.55 -15.98 -29.02
C SER A 116 -1.41 -15.06 -28.55
N THR A 117 -1.70 -13.77 -28.49
CA THR A 117 -0.81 -12.79 -27.83
C THR A 117 -1.22 -12.63 -26.37
N ALA A 118 -0.24 -12.67 -25.46
CA ALA A 118 -0.48 -12.44 -24.05
C ALA A 118 -1.16 -11.08 -23.76
N THR A 119 -1.88 -10.99 -22.65
CA THR A 119 -2.45 -9.73 -22.19
C THR A 119 -1.37 -8.81 -21.63
N ALA A 120 -1.58 -7.50 -21.71
CA ALA A 120 -0.58 -6.55 -21.23
C ALA A 120 -0.45 -6.58 -19.71
N ALA A 121 0.76 -6.70 -19.19
CA ALA A 121 1.00 -6.67 -17.75
C ALA A 121 0.73 -5.27 -17.17
N LEU A 122 0.24 -5.20 -15.93
CA LEU A 122 0.00 -3.96 -15.20
C LEU A 122 1.34 -3.31 -14.79
N GLN A 123 1.63 -2.11 -15.30
CA GLN A 123 2.83 -1.35 -14.95
C GLN A 123 2.61 -0.43 -13.75
N ALA A 124 1.51 0.33 -13.77
CA ALA A 124 1.20 1.27 -12.72
C ALA A 124 -0.29 1.21 -12.36
N ALA A 125 -0.57 1.40 -11.08
CA ALA A 125 -1.92 1.51 -10.55
C ALA A 125 -2.03 2.76 -9.68
N GLN A 126 -2.95 3.64 -10.05
CA GLN A 126 -3.37 4.76 -9.23
C GLN A 126 -4.82 4.52 -8.81
N VAL A 127 -5.08 4.50 -7.50
CA VAL A 127 -6.40 4.29 -6.90
C VAL A 127 -6.74 5.50 -6.05
N THR A 128 -7.79 6.21 -6.42
CA THR A 128 -8.29 7.39 -5.71
C THR A 128 -9.59 7.02 -5.00
N LEU A 129 -9.55 7.02 -3.66
CA LEU A 129 -10.73 6.79 -2.84
C LEU A 129 -11.74 7.94 -2.99
N PRO A 130 -13.02 7.73 -2.67
CA PRO A 130 -14.02 8.79 -2.73
C PRO A 130 -13.72 9.91 -1.73
N GLU A 131 -14.14 11.14 -2.06
CA GLU A 131 -14.10 12.24 -1.10
C GLU A 131 -14.91 11.92 0.17
N GLY A 132 -14.40 12.35 1.32
CA GLY A 132 -14.95 12.02 2.64
C GLY A 132 -14.46 10.69 3.22
N MET A 133 -13.94 9.77 2.40
CA MET A 133 -13.23 8.60 2.90
C MET A 133 -11.79 9.00 3.25
N THR A 134 -11.48 9.02 4.53
CA THR A 134 -10.23 9.61 5.06
C THR A 134 -9.54 8.68 6.05
N LEU A 135 -8.34 9.06 6.51
CA LEU A 135 -7.68 8.34 7.59
C LEU A 135 -8.47 8.47 8.89
N ASN A 136 -8.57 7.37 9.63
CA ASN A 136 -9.13 7.37 10.98
C ASN A 136 -8.03 7.73 12.01
N PRO A 137 -8.12 8.86 12.73
CA PRO A 137 -7.12 9.23 13.74
C PRO A 137 -6.96 8.19 14.85
N SER A 138 -8.03 7.46 15.18
CA SER A 138 -8.02 6.41 16.21
C SER A 138 -7.07 5.25 15.87
N ALA A 139 -6.75 5.08 14.58
CA ALA A 139 -5.75 4.12 14.13
C ALA A 139 -4.34 4.46 14.61
N ALA A 140 -4.02 5.73 14.88
CA ALA A 140 -2.68 6.12 15.32
C ALA A 140 -2.33 5.57 16.72
N ASN A 141 -3.33 5.22 17.53
CA ASN A 141 -3.10 4.70 18.88
C ASN A 141 -2.70 3.21 18.87
N GLY A 142 -1.40 2.97 18.94
CA GLY A 142 -0.81 1.62 19.00
C GLY A 142 -0.38 1.05 17.64
N LEU A 143 -0.51 1.83 16.56
CA LEU A 143 0.00 1.47 15.25
C LEU A 143 1.50 1.80 15.16
N ALA A 144 2.30 0.78 14.89
CA ALA A 144 3.71 0.94 14.58
C ALA A 144 3.90 1.21 13.08
N ALA A 145 5.14 1.39 12.66
CA ALA A 145 5.49 1.51 11.26
C ALA A 145 6.63 0.56 10.88
N CYS A 146 6.72 0.23 9.59
CA CYS A 146 7.80 -0.57 9.04
C CYS A 146 8.86 0.32 8.37
N SER A 147 10.10 0.21 8.85
CA SER A 147 11.26 0.93 8.30
C SER A 147 11.74 0.34 6.97
N GLU A 148 12.51 1.12 6.20
CA GLU A 148 13.16 0.67 4.96
C GLU A 148 14.07 -0.56 5.18
N ALA A 149 14.77 -0.63 6.32
CA ALA A 149 15.61 -1.77 6.65
C ALA A 149 14.77 -3.03 6.93
N GLN A 150 13.64 -2.90 7.62
CA GLN A 150 12.77 -4.03 7.97
C GLN A 150 12.04 -4.62 6.76
N ILE A 151 11.60 -3.77 5.83
CA ILE A 151 11.06 -4.22 4.54
C ILE A 151 12.18 -4.72 3.61
N GLY A 152 13.44 -4.37 3.88
CA GLY A 152 14.60 -4.86 3.14
C GLY A 152 14.86 -4.07 1.85
N ARG A 153 14.66 -2.75 1.88
CA ARG A 153 14.93 -1.86 0.76
C ARG A 153 16.42 -1.89 0.38
N LEU A 154 16.69 -1.99 -0.92
CA LEU A 154 18.04 -1.96 -1.46
C LEU A 154 18.51 -0.51 -1.70
N PRO A 155 19.81 -0.21 -1.51
CA PRO A 155 20.38 1.13 -1.76
C PRO A 155 20.65 1.35 -3.26
N THR A 156 19.64 1.14 -4.10
CA THR A 156 19.69 1.33 -5.56
C THR A 156 18.73 2.44 -5.99
N PRO A 157 18.95 3.09 -7.15
CA PRO A 157 17.93 3.95 -7.76
C PRO A 157 16.62 3.18 -7.93
N GLY A 158 15.46 3.83 -7.69
CA GLY A 158 14.14 3.20 -7.79
C GLY A 158 13.64 2.58 -6.47
N VAL A 159 12.56 1.79 -6.57
CA VAL A 159 11.91 1.14 -5.44
C VAL A 159 12.18 -0.38 -5.50
N HIS A 160 13.36 -0.78 -5.03
CA HIS A 160 13.78 -2.18 -5.04
C HIS A 160 14.01 -2.75 -3.64
N PHE A 161 13.76 -4.05 -3.50
CA PHE A 161 13.87 -4.77 -2.24
C PHE A 161 14.67 -6.06 -2.41
N ASN A 162 15.23 -6.54 -1.31
CA ASN A 162 15.86 -7.84 -1.23
C ASN A 162 14.82 -8.98 -1.26
N LYS A 163 15.29 -10.18 -1.62
CA LYS A 163 14.49 -11.40 -1.71
C LYS A 163 14.54 -12.24 -0.43
N VAL A 164 14.39 -11.60 0.73
CA VAL A 164 14.32 -12.28 2.03
C VAL A 164 13.00 -11.97 2.73
N PRO A 165 12.53 -12.81 3.66
CA PRO A 165 11.32 -12.54 4.42
C PRO A 165 11.30 -11.15 5.09
N VAL A 166 10.11 -10.58 5.21
CA VAL A 166 9.89 -9.29 5.83
C VAL A 166 10.08 -9.37 7.35
N SER A 167 10.69 -8.34 7.94
CA SER A 167 10.88 -8.24 9.40
C SER A 167 10.07 -7.11 10.04
N CYS A 168 9.05 -6.62 9.32
CA CYS A 168 8.14 -5.59 9.80
C CYS A 168 7.37 -6.10 11.04
N PRO A 169 7.18 -5.27 12.08
CA PRO A 169 6.42 -5.66 13.27
C PRO A 169 4.94 -5.87 12.93
N ASN A 170 4.28 -6.82 13.61
CA ASN A 170 2.83 -7.05 13.43
C ASN A 170 2.00 -5.81 13.72
N ALA A 171 2.42 -4.96 14.66
CA ALA A 171 1.76 -3.69 14.96
C ALA A 171 1.81 -2.67 13.81
N ALA A 172 2.59 -2.91 12.75
CA ALA A 172 2.60 -2.09 11.53
C ALA A 172 1.69 -2.64 10.42
N LYS A 173 1.03 -3.79 10.62
CA LYS A 173 0.12 -4.37 9.62
C LYS A 173 -1.18 -3.56 9.53
N LEU A 174 -1.56 -3.20 8.32
CA LEU A 174 -2.82 -2.55 7.98
C LEU A 174 -3.83 -3.54 7.39
N GLY A 175 -3.36 -4.68 6.88
CA GLY A 175 -4.19 -5.64 6.15
C GLY A 175 -3.43 -6.86 5.65
N SER A 176 -4.11 -7.68 4.85
CA SER A 176 -3.53 -8.77 4.06
C SER A 176 -3.58 -8.47 2.56
N VAL A 177 -2.75 -9.17 1.80
CA VAL A 177 -2.78 -9.18 0.33
C VAL A 177 -2.75 -10.62 -0.16
N GLN A 178 -3.51 -10.92 -1.20
CA GLN A 178 -3.50 -12.18 -1.95
C GLN A 178 -3.31 -11.86 -3.43
N VAL A 179 -2.52 -12.67 -4.12
CA VAL A 179 -2.23 -12.50 -5.54
C VAL A 179 -2.33 -13.86 -6.24
N SER A 180 -3.04 -13.88 -7.36
CA SER A 180 -3.11 -15.03 -8.27
C SER A 180 -2.37 -14.73 -9.57
N THR A 181 -1.68 -15.73 -10.10
CA THR A 181 -0.97 -15.66 -11.39
C THR A 181 -0.94 -17.03 -12.05
N PRO A 182 -1.07 -17.13 -13.38
CA PRO A 182 -0.97 -18.42 -14.08
C PRO A 182 0.42 -19.05 -14.00
N LEU A 183 1.43 -18.30 -13.56
CA LEU A 183 2.79 -18.82 -13.35
C LEU A 183 2.90 -19.76 -12.14
N LEU A 184 1.91 -19.75 -11.24
CA LEU A 184 1.88 -20.56 -10.03
C LEU A 184 0.56 -21.32 -9.96
N ASP A 185 0.60 -22.53 -9.41
CA ASP A 185 -0.57 -23.41 -9.23
C ASP A 185 -1.37 -23.10 -7.94
N HIS A 186 -1.00 -22.04 -7.23
CA HIS A 186 -1.60 -21.61 -5.98
C HIS A 186 -1.51 -20.09 -5.81
N GLU A 187 -2.33 -19.55 -4.91
CA GLU A 187 -2.32 -18.12 -4.57
C GLU A 187 -1.16 -17.77 -3.64
N VAL A 188 -0.53 -16.63 -3.90
CA VAL A 188 0.51 -16.07 -3.04
C VAL A 188 -0.12 -15.12 -2.03
N THR A 189 0.15 -15.35 -0.75
CA THR A 189 -0.39 -14.52 0.34
C THR A 189 0.67 -13.61 0.93
N GLY A 190 0.22 -12.55 1.60
CA GLY A 190 1.09 -11.54 2.15
C GLY A 190 0.38 -10.56 3.08
N ALA A 191 1.10 -9.52 3.46
CA ALA A 191 0.60 -8.47 4.33
C ALA A 191 0.84 -7.07 3.76
N VAL A 192 -0.06 -6.15 4.15
CA VAL A 192 0.04 -4.72 3.89
C VAL A 192 0.58 -4.06 5.15
N TYR A 193 1.67 -3.30 5.03
CA TYR A 193 2.30 -2.60 6.16
C TYR A 193 2.27 -1.09 5.97
N LEU A 194 2.09 -0.36 7.07
CA LEU A 194 2.35 1.08 7.10
C LEU A 194 3.87 1.32 7.04
N ALA A 195 4.32 2.08 6.05
CA ALA A 195 5.72 2.50 6.01
C ALA A 195 6.01 3.55 7.09
N ALA A 196 7.25 3.57 7.57
CA ALA A 196 7.71 4.65 8.44
C ALA A 196 7.46 6.00 7.73
N PRO A 197 6.72 6.93 8.38
CA PRO A 197 6.52 8.26 7.83
C PRO A 197 7.87 8.84 7.43
N TYR A 198 7.92 9.51 6.26
CA TYR A 198 9.07 10.11 5.57
C TYR A 198 10.43 9.37 5.57
N GLN A 199 10.46 8.11 6.04
CA GLN A 199 11.56 7.15 6.02
C GLN A 199 11.08 5.97 5.17
N ASN A 200 10.77 6.29 3.92
CA ASN A 200 10.24 5.39 2.93
C ASN A 200 10.73 5.85 1.55
N PRO A 201 10.64 5.01 0.50
CA PRO A 201 11.18 5.30 -0.82
C PRO A 201 10.74 6.64 -1.44
N PHE A 202 9.61 7.19 -0.99
CA PHE A 202 9.01 8.42 -1.54
C PHE A 202 9.30 9.66 -0.71
N GLY A 203 9.90 9.51 0.49
CA GLY A 203 10.06 10.60 1.44
C GLY A 203 8.74 11.28 1.80
N SER A 204 7.62 10.54 1.83
CA SER A 204 6.27 11.07 2.08
C SER A 204 5.73 10.70 3.46
N LEU A 205 4.72 11.43 3.94
CA LEU A 205 4.07 11.13 5.23
C LEU A 205 3.47 9.73 5.27
N LEU A 206 2.79 9.36 4.18
CA LEU A 206 2.06 8.12 4.05
C LEU A 206 2.64 7.33 2.88
N ALA A 207 2.94 6.07 3.16
CA ALA A 207 3.25 5.05 2.18
C ALA A 207 2.90 3.69 2.78
N ILE A 208 2.64 2.72 1.92
CA ILE A 208 2.34 1.34 2.31
C ILE A 208 3.31 0.40 1.60
N TYR A 209 3.62 -0.72 2.25
CA TYR A 209 4.35 -1.82 1.62
C TYR A 209 3.43 -3.02 1.46
N LEU A 210 3.47 -3.65 0.29
CA LEU A 210 2.93 -4.99 0.07
C LEU A 210 4.10 -5.95 0.17
N ALA A 211 4.02 -6.95 1.05
CA ALA A 211 5.01 -8.01 1.17
C ALA A 211 4.31 -9.35 1.00
N LEU A 212 4.60 -10.01 -0.11
CA LEU A 212 4.11 -11.33 -0.49
C LEU A 212 5.22 -12.34 -0.27
N GLU A 213 4.88 -13.43 0.41
CA GLU A 213 5.83 -14.47 0.80
C GLU A 213 5.25 -15.82 0.41
N ASP A 214 5.87 -16.46 -0.57
CA ASP A 214 5.56 -17.82 -0.95
C ASP A 214 6.68 -18.75 -0.49
N GLU A 215 6.44 -19.43 0.62
CA GLU A 215 7.38 -20.41 1.16
C GLU A 215 7.49 -21.67 0.29
N LEU A 216 6.49 -21.98 -0.54
CA LEU A 216 6.50 -23.17 -1.41
C LEU A 216 7.45 -22.99 -2.59
N SER A 217 7.38 -21.85 -3.28
CA SER A 217 8.33 -21.53 -4.36
C SER A 217 9.62 -20.88 -3.86
N GLY A 218 9.67 -20.44 -2.59
CA GLY A 218 10.78 -19.66 -2.04
C GLY A 218 10.87 -18.24 -2.62
N THR A 219 9.74 -17.70 -3.07
CA THR A 219 9.66 -16.38 -3.72
C THR A 219 9.17 -15.32 -2.74
N TYR A 220 9.89 -14.19 -2.68
CA TYR A 220 9.52 -13.03 -1.88
C TYR A 220 9.36 -11.82 -2.79
N VAL A 221 8.16 -11.27 -2.85
CA VAL A 221 7.83 -10.09 -3.67
C VAL A 221 7.42 -8.94 -2.76
N LYS A 222 8.02 -7.76 -2.99
CA LYS A 222 7.75 -6.57 -2.19
C LYS A 222 7.52 -5.38 -3.10
N LEU A 223 6.47 -4.61 -2.81
CA LEU A 223 6.12 -3.39 -3.53
C LEU A 223 5.90 -2.26 -2.53
N ALA A 224 6.17 -1.02 -2.96
CA ALA A 224 5.75 0.16 -2.21
C ALA A 224 4.70 0.95 -2.97
N GLY A 225 3.65 1.37 -2.26
CA GLY A 225 2.64 2.29 -2.72
C GLY A 225 2.79 3.63 -2.00
N LYS A 226 2.87 4.73 -2.75
CA LYS A 226 2.80 6.08 -2.17
C LYS A 226 1.34 6.45 -1.94
N VAL A 227 1.02 6.95 -0.75
CA VAL A 227 -0.33 7.45 -0.42
C VAL A 227 -0.28 8.96 -0.28
N THR A 228 -1.11 9.68 -1.02
CA THR A 228 -1.15 11.14 -1.04
C THR A 228 -2.54 11.61 -0.61
N PRO A 229 -2.68 12.29 0.54
CA PRO A 229 -3.93 12.94 0.91
C PRO A 229 -4.07 14.27 0.16
N ASN A 230 -5.27 14.57 -0.30
CA ASN A 230 -5.64 15.89 -0.79
C ASN A 230 -5.62 16.87 0.41
N PRO A 231 -4.86 17.98 0.35
CA PRO A 231 -4.68 18.88 1.49
C PRO A 231 -5.94 19.67 1.86
N VAL A 232 -6.94 19.71 0.97
CA VAL A 232 -8.22 20.42 1.19
C VAL A 232 -9.30 19.43 1.62
N THR A 233 -9.43 18.29 0.93
CA THR A 233 -10.56 17.36 1.12
C THR A 233 -10.20 16.15 1.98
N GLY A 234 -8.92 15.87 2.22
CA GLY A 234 -8.45 14.66 2.89
C GLY A 234 -8.56 13.37 2.05
N GLN A 235 -9.08 13.46 0.82
CA GLN A 235 -9.22 12.34 -0.10
C GLN A 235 -7.87 11.66 -0.34
N LEU A 236 -7.84 10.32 -0.31
CA LEU A 236 -6.60 9.55 -0.43
C LEU A 236 -6.43 9.00 -1.85
N THR A 237 -5.23 9.20 -2.41
CA THR A 237 -4.78 8.52 -3.63
C THR A 237 -3.59 7.63 -3.33
N ALA A 238 -3.71 6.33 -3.58
CA ALA A 238 -2.62 5.37 -3.54
C ALA A 238 -2.04 5.18 -4.95
N SER A 239 -0.71 5.10 -5.06
CA SER A 239 -0.01 4.96 -6.35
C SER A 239 1.13 3.95 -6.26
N PHE A 240 1.12 3.01 -7.20
CA PHE A 240 2.16 2.01 -7.43
C PHE A 240 2.65 2.20 -8.87
N THR A 241 3.95 2.46 -9.08
CA THR A 241 4.47 2.93 -10.37
C THR A 241 5.44 1.97 -11.05
N GLU A 242 5.97 0.98 -10.31
CA GLU A 242 7.01 0.06 -10.77
C GLU A 242 6.55 -1.40 -10.52
N ASN A 243 5.32 -1.73 -10.91
CA ASN A 243 4.83 -3.10 -10.75
C ASN A 243 5.60 -4.06 -11.68
N PRO A 244 5.92 -5.28 -11.23
CA PRO A 244 6.69 -6.22 -12.00
C PRO A 244 5.94 -6.62 -13.28
N GLN A 245 6.69 -6.87 -14.34
CA GLN A 245 6.12 -7.33 -15.61
C GLN A 245 5.81 -8.83 -15.54
N LEU A 246 4.79 -9.18 -14.77
CA LEU A 246 4.29 -10.53 -14.57
C LEU A 246 2.81 -10.60 -14.95
N PRO A 247 2.32 -11.77 -15.42
CA PRO A 247 0.91 -12.01 -15.71
C PRO A 247 0.13 -12.17 -14.39
N ILE A 248 -0.03 -11.09 -13.65
CA ILE A 248 -0.85 -11.08 -12.44
C ILE A 248 -2.32 -10.98 -12.83
N GLU A 249 -3.09 -12.00 -12.46
CA GLU A 249 -4.51 -12.08 -12.77
C GLU A 249 -5.34 -11.35 -11.72
N ASP A 250 -5.18 -11.74 -10.45
CA ASP A 250 -5.95 -11.18 -9.34
C ASP A 250 -5.03 -10.58 -8.29
N ILE A 251 -5.43 -9.41 -7.76
CA ILE A 251 -4.84 -8.79 -6.58
C ILE A 251 -5.99 -8.46 -5.61
N ALA A 252 -6.02 -9.12 -4.46
CA ALA A 252 -6.99 -8.88 -3.40
C ALA A 252 -6.31 -8.31 -2.15
N LEU A 253 -6.65 -7.08 -1.78
CA LEU A 253 -6.19 -6.39 -0.59
C LEU A 253 -7.34 -6.33 0.43
N HIS A 254 -7.07 -6.74 1.67
CA HIS A 254 -8.04 -6.66 2.76
C HIS A 254 -7.48 -5.81 3.88
N PHE A 255 -7.92 -4.56 3.97
CA PHE A 255 -7.56 -3.67 5.08
C PHE A 255 -8.43 -3.97 6.31
N PHE A 256 -7.80 -4.05 7.48
CA PHE A 256 -8.47 -4.55 8.69
C PHE A 256 -9.61 -3.63 9.15
N PRO A 257 -10.76 -4.22 9.55
CA PRO A 257 -11.88 -3.50 10.14
C PRO A 257 -11.68 -3.24 11.64
N GLY A 258 -12.68 -2.63 12.29
CA GLY A 258 -12.73 -2.39 13.74
C GLY A 258 -12.51 -0.93 14.12
N GLU A 259 -12.57 -0.64 15.43
CA GLU A 259 -12.49 0.73 15.96
C GLU A 259 -11.17 1.45 15.61
N ARG A 260 -10.09 0.67 15.42
CA ARG A 260 -8.77 1.15 15.01
C ARG A 260 -8.47 0.92 13.52
N ALA A 261 -9.48 0.64 12.71
CA ALA A 261 -9.30 0.52 11.27
C ALA A 261 -8.68 1.80 10.71
N ALA A 262 -7.81 1.66 9.71
CA ALA A 262 -7.01 2.78 9.18
C ALA A 262 -7.84 3.85 8.48
N LEU A 263 -9.04 3.50 8.01
CA LEU A 263 -9.91 4.37 7.23
C LEU A 263 -11.22 4.66 7.98
N LYS A 264 -11.84 5.76 7.62
CA LYS A 264 -13.16 6.19 8.06
C LYS A 264 -14.03 6.44 6.83
N THR A 265 -15.28 6.00 6.86
CA THR A 265 -16.24 6.28 5.80
C THR A 265 -16.66 7.76 5.77
N PRO A 266 -17.16 8.27 4.63
CA PRO A 266 -17.75 9.60 4.54
C PRO A 266 -18.85 9.86 5.57
N LEU A 267 -18.97 11.10 6.02
CA LEU A 267 -19.97 11.53 7.00
C LEU A 267 -21.41 11.47 6.49
N ALA A 268 -21.62 11.83 5.23
CA ALA A 268 -22.94 11.79 4.61
C ALA A 268 -23.25 10.39 4.07
N CYS A 269 -24.54 10.04 4.02
CA CYS A 269 -24.96 8.86 3.27
C CYS A 269 -25.09 9.20 1.79
N GLY A 270 -24.69 8.26 0.95
CA GLY A 270 -24.65 8.46 -0.48
C GLY A 270 -23.95 7.32 -1.19
N THR A 271 -23.90 7.42 -2.52
CA THR A 271 -23.06 6.55 -3.34
C THR A 271 -21.72 7.22 -3.55
N TYR A 272 -20.66 6.47 -3.28
CA TYR A 272 -19.28 6.92 -3.31
C TYR A 272 -18.50 6.05 -4.29
N THR A 273 -17.72 6.68 -5.16
CA THR A 273 -17.01 6.00 -6.26
C THR A 273 -15.51 6.11 -6.08
N THR A 274 -14.86 4.95 -6.00
CA THR A 274 -13.40 4.81 -6.11
C THR A 274 -13.04 4.83 -7.58
N GLN A 275 -12.11 5.70 -7.95
CA GLN A 275 -11.63 5.84 -9.32
C GLN A 275 -10.23 5.24 -9.46
N THR A 276 -9.92 4.73 -10.64
CA THR A 276 -8.57 4.25 -10.94
C THR A 276 -8.03 4.77 -12.27
N LEU A 277 -6.71 4.79 -12.35
CA LEU A 277 -5.95 4.87 -13.58
C LEU A 277 -4.94 3.73 -13.56
N LEU A 278 -5.14 2.75 -14.44
CA LEU A 278 -4.31 1.56 -14.57
C LEU A 278 -3.56 1.65 -15.89
N THR A 279 -2.23 1.61 -15.82
CA THR A 279 -1.35 1.77 -16.99
C THR A 279 -0.69 0.44 -17.31
N PRO A 280 -0.81 -0.07 -18.55
CA PRO A 280 -0.14 -1.29 -18.97
C PRO A 280 1.33 -1.04 -19.32
N TRP A 281 2.14 -2.09 -19.27
CA TRP A 281 3.53 -2.06 -19.75
C TRP A 281 3.68 -1.82 -21.25
N SER A 282 2.59 -2.02 -22.01
CA SER A 282 2.50 -1.68 -23.45
C SER A 282 2.20 -0.21 -23.70
N ALA A 283 2.06 0.61 -22.66
CA ALA A 283 1.91 2.06 -22.82
C ALA A 283 3.22 2.70 -23.36
N PRO A 284 3.12 3.80 -24.12
CA PRO A 284 1.90 4.50 -24.54
C PRO A 284 1.21 3.90 -25.79
N GLU A 285 1.69 2.78 -26.33
CA GLU A 285 1.12 2.18 -27.55
C GLU A 285 -0.28 1.61 -27.30
N ALA A 286 -0.49 0.98 -26.14
CA ALA A 286 -1.81 0.63 -25.64
C ALA A 286 -2.32 1.70 -24.64
N PRO A 287 -3.63 2.02 -24.66
CA PRO A 287 -4.20 3.01 -23.74
C PRO A 287 -4.24 2.49 -22.29
N SER A 288 -4.18 3.42 -21.34
CA SER A 288 -4.50 3.12 -19.93
C SER A 288 -6.00 2.87 -19.75
N ALA A 289 -6.35 2.02 -18.80
CA ALA A 289 -7.73 1.73 -18.42
C ALA A 289 -8.13 2.51 -17.17
N THR A 290 -9.42 2.87 -17.06
CA THR A 290 -9.97 3.65 -15.93
C THR A 290 -11.21 3.00 -15.33
N PRO A 291 -11.17 1.71 -14.92
CA PRO A 291 -12.31 1.10 -14.25
C PRO A 291 -12.58 1.79 -12.90
N SER A 292 -13.80 1.69 -12.42
CA SER A 292 -14.22 2.30 -11.14
C SER A 292 -15.12 1.36 -10.37
N SER A 293 -15.18 1.55 -9.06
CA SER A 293 -16.05 0.78 -8.17
C SER A 293 -16.83 1.74 -7.29
N SER A 294 -18.11 1.44 -7.05
CA SER A 294 -18.96 2.26 -6.19
C SER A 294 -19.53 1.45 -5.04
N PHE A 295 -19.72 2.11 -3.90
CA PHE A 295 -20.36 1.58 -2.71
C PHE A 295 -21.31 2.63 -2.13
N ALA A 296 -22.21 2.20 -1.25
CA ALA A 296 -23.13 3.11 -0.58
C ALA A 296 -22.90 3.10 0.94
N THR A 297 -22.75 4.28 1.53
CA THR A 297 -23.01 4.45 2.96
C THR A 297 -24.50 4.75 3.11
N SER A 298 -25.21 3.90 3.84
CA SER A 298 -26.67 3.94 3.93
C SER A 298 -27.20 3.97 5.36
N VAL A 299 -26.32 3.75 6.33
CA VAL A 299 -26.67 3.72 7.75
C VAL A 299 -25.99 4.89 8.45
N ALA A 300 -26.74 5.62 9.28
CA ALA A 300 -26.16 6.71 10.08
C ALA A 300 -25.11 6.16 11.08
N ALA A 301 -24.15 7.00 11.47
CA ALA A 301 -23.04 6.58 12.33
C ALA A 301 -23.46 5.93 13.65
N ALA A 302 -24.54 6.42 14.27
CA ALA A 302 -25.11 5.84 15.49
C ALA A 302 -25.90 4.53 15.27
N GLY A 303 -25.89 3.98 14.05
CA GLY A 303 -26.67 2.79 13.65
C GLY A 303 -28.17 3.03 13.52
N THR A 304 -28.67 4.20 13.92
CA THR A 304 -30.08 4.58 13.91
C THR A 304 -30.25 6.04 13.48
N GLY A 305 -31.37 6.35 12.83
CA GLY A 305 -31.69 7.72 12.37
C GLY A 305 -31.25 8.04 10.93
N PRO A 306 -31.65 9.21 10.41
CA PRO A 306 -31.24 9.66 9.07
C PRO A 306 -29.78 10.11 9.09
N CYS A 307 -29.07 9.83 8.00
CA CYS A 307 -27.72 10.36 7.83
C CYS A 307 -27.76 11.87 7.56
N PRO A 308 -26.74 12.63 7.99
CA PRO A 308 -26.62 14.01 7.58
C PRO A 308 -26.43 14.09 6.06
N ALA A 309 -27.06 15.09 5.42
CA ALA A 309 -26.90 15.32 3.99
C ALA A 309 -25.55 15.97 3.63
N SER A 310 -24.88 16.58 4.62
CA SER A 310 -23.58 17.22 4.49
C SER A 310 -22.96 17.43 5.86
N GLU A 311 -21.68 17.78 5.90
CA GLU A 311 -20.98 18.23 7.11
C GLU A 311 -21.74 19.34 7.83
N ALA A 312 -22.18 20.38 7.12
CA ALA A 312 -22.91 21.50 7.71
C ALA A 312 -24.26 21.11 8.32
N ALA A 313 -24.88 20.02 7.85
CA ALA A 313 -26.14 19.50 8.35
C ALA A 313 -25.97 18.49 9.50
N ALA A 314 -24.74 18.04 9.77
CA ALA A 314 -24.48 17.13 10.88
C ALA A 314 -24.63 17.84 12.23
N PRO A 315 -25.05 17.14 13.29
CA PRO A 315 -25.07 17.68 14.64
C PRO A 315 -23.71 18.27 15.01
N ASN A 316 -23.69 19.47 15.60
CA ASN A 316 -22.51 20.04 16.23
C ASN A 316 -22.64 19.87 17.74
N SER A 317 -22.37 18.66 18.22
CA SER A 317 -22.52 18.29 19.63
C SER A 317 -21.24 17.68 20.20
N PRO A 318 -20.10 18.38 20.17
CA PRO A 318 -18.92 17.92 20.89
C PRO A 318 -19.23 17.90 22.39
N SER A 319 -18.73 16.90 23.10
CA SER A 319 -18.75 16.90 24.56
C SER A 319 -17.43 17.44 25.09
N PHE A 320 -17.54 18.22 26.16
CA PHE A 320 -16.43 18.89 26.80
C PHE A 320 -16.47 18.57 28.29
N GLU A 321 -15.37 18.01 28.79
CA GLU A 321 -15.16 17.74 30.20
C GLU A 321 -13.85 18.40 30.61
N ALA A 322 -13.88 19.24 31.64
CA ALA A 322 -12.68 19.91 32.13
C ALA A 322 -12.69 20.03 33.64
N GLY A 323 -11.53 19.85 34.26
CA GLY A 323 -11.39 19.89 35.70
C GLY A 323 -9.95 19.73 36.18
N THR A 324 -9.76 19.79 37.48
CA THR A 324 -8.48 19.47 38.10
C THR A 324 -8.49 18.06 38.66
N THR A 325 -7.39 17.32 38.54
CA THR A 325 -7.30 15.93 39.04
C THR A 325 -7.54 15.82 40.55
N THR A 326 -7.13 16.85 41.30
CA THR A 326 -7.38 17.01 42.74
C THR A 326 -8.03 18.37 42.99
N PRO A 327 -9.33 18.44 43.33
CA PRO A 327 -10.06 19.70 43.46
C PRO A 327 -9.87 20.33 44.86
N LEU A 328 -8.63 20.50 45.31
CA LEU A 328 -8.32 21.14 46.59
C LEU A 328 -8.01 22.63 46.38
N ALA A 329 -8.79 23.50 47.03
CA ALA A 329 -8.64 24.94 46.91
C ALA A 329 -7.24 25.42 47.35
N GLY A 330 -6.66 26.36 46.58
CA GLY A 330 -5.34 26.93 46.88
C GLY A 330 -4.15 26.01 46.64
N SER A 331 -4.37 24.78 46.14
CA SER A 331 -3.31 23.82 45.84
C SER A 331 -3.00 23.74 44.35
N TYR A 332 -1.82 23.21 44.01
CA TYR A 332 -1.45 22.91 42.63
C TYR A 332 -2.05 21.57 42.22
N SER A 333 -2.80 21.55 41.12
CA SER A 333 -3.35 20.34 40.52
C SER A 333 -3.30 20.44 39.00
N PRO A 334 -2.92 19.36 38.30
CA PRO A 334 -3.07 19.27 36.85
C PRO A 334 -4.50 19.59 36.41
N PHE A 335 -4.61 20.42 35.38
CA PHE A 335 -5.86 20.67 34.67
C PHE A 335 -5.97 19.71 33.50
N VAL A 336 -7.07 18.99 33.41
CA VAL A 336 -7.38 18.08 32.32
C VAL A 336 -8.54 18.67 31.54
N LEU A 337 -8.39 18.71 30.22
CA LEU A 337 -9.42 19.09 29.27
C LEU A 337 -9.59 17.94 28.30
N ARG A 338 -10.80 17.39 28.25
CA ARG A 338 -11.20 16.34 27.34
C ARG A 338 -12.30 16.88 26.43
N LEU A 339 -12.00 16.85 25.13
CA LEU A 339 -12.94 17.17 24.07
C LEU A 339 -13.24 15.87 23.33
N THR A 340 -14.51 15.54 23.13
CA THR A 340 -14.91 14.33 22.41
C THR A 340 -15.89 14.70 21.32
N ARG A 341 -15.63 14.17 20.11
CA ARG A 341 -16.54 14.26 18.96
C ARG A 341 -17.23 12.90 18.80
N PRO A 342 -18.56 12.78 18.93
CA PRO A 342 -19.24 11.56 18.57
C PRO A 342 -19.21 11.34 17.05
N ASP A 343 -19.31 10.09 16.61
CA ASP A 343 -19.46 9.81 15.18
C ASP A 343 -20.77 10.37 14.63
N GLY A 344 -20.77 10.76 13.35
CA GLY A 344 -21.90 11.39 12.69
C GLY A 344 -22.08 12.87 13.03
N SER A 345 -21.10 13.49 13.68
CA SER A 345 -21.12 14.90 14.06
C SER A 345 -20.02 15.71 13.37
N GLN A 346 -20.12 17.02 13.43
CA GLN A 346 -19.19 17.92 12.74
C GLN A 346 -17.74 17.73 13.19
N ASN A 347 -16.82 17.74 12.24
CA ASN A 347 -15.38 17.72 12.42
C ASN A 347 -14.91 18.97 13.19
N LEU A 348 -13.91 18.77 14.06
CA LEU A 348 -13.35 19.83 14.88
C LEU A 348 -12.34 20.64 14.06
N ALA A 349 -12.66 21.90 13.77
CA ALA A 349 -11.75 22.79 13.05
C ALA A 349 -10.75 23.52 13.97
N GLY A 350 -11.10 23.72 15.25
CA GLY A 350 -10.26 24.42 16.22
C GLY A 350 -10.83 24.39 17.63
N LEU A 351 -9.98 24.68 18.61
CA LEU A 351 -10.32 24.71 20.02
C LEU A 351 -9.82 26.02 20.66
N THR A 352 -10.74 26.77 21.25
CA THR A 352 -10.43 27.93 22.10
C THR A 352 -11.07 27.71 23.46
N THR A 353 -10.29 27.87 24.53
CA THR A 353 -10.73 27.57 25.91
C THR A 353 -10.50 28.80 26.78
N THR A 354 -11.47 29.10 27.65
CA THR A 354 -11.35 30.15 28.66
C THR A 354 -11.40 29.49 30.03
N LEU A 355 -10.30 29.57 30.77
CA LEU A 355 -10.20 28.95 32.10
C LEU A 355 -10.95 29.79 33.16
N PRO A 356 -11.52 29.16 34.21
CA PRO A 356 -12.15 29.88 35.31
C PRO A 356 -11.18 30.86 35.99
N ARG A 357 -11.71 31.98 36.49
CA ARG A 357 -10.92 32.91 37.30
C ARG A 357 -10.35 32.18 38.52
N GLY A 358 -9.05 32.36 38.77
CA GLY A 358 -8.33 31.70 39.87
C GLY A 358 -7.66 30.39 39.47
N LEU A 359 -8.05 29.76 38.36
CA LEU A 359 -7.30 28.65 37.75
C LEU A 359 -6.16 29.24 36.91
N VAL A 360 -5.07 29.60 37.58
CA VAL A 360 -3.87 30.18 36.96
C VAL A 360 -2.71 29.21 37.05
N GLY A 361 -1.95 29.08 35.96
CA GLY A 361 -0.69 28.34 35.97
C GLY A 361 0.37 29.11 36.77
N LYS A 362 1.04 28.46 37.72
CA LYS A 362 2.22 29.03 38.37
C LYS A 362 3.44 28.77 37.50
N LEU A 363 3.84 29.79 36.76
CA LEU A 363 5.06 29.75 35.94
C LEU A 363 6.33 30.09 36.75
N ALA A 364 6.18 30.59 37.98
CA ALA A 364 7.32 30.89 38.84
C ALA A 364 8.11 29.62 39.18
N GLY A 365 9.37 29.57 38.75
CA GLY A 365 10.25 28.40 38.88
C GLY A 365 10.24 27.47 37.67
N VAL A 366 9.35 27.69 36.69
CA VAL A 366 9.38 27.02 35.38
C VAL A 366 10.32 27.83 34.48
N PRO A 367 11.51 27.30 34.12
CA PRO A 367 12.40 27.99 33.19
C PRO A 367 11.72 28.15 31.83
N TYR A 368 12.01 29.25 31.15
CA TYR A 368 11.61 29.41 29.76
C TYR A 368 12.32 28.38 28.87
N CYS A 369 11.62 27.85 27.87
CA CYS A 369 12.30 27.21 26.75
C CYS A 369 13.10 28.29 25.99
N PRO A 370 14.44 28.17 25.89
CA PRO A 370 15.26 29.20 25.23
C PRO A 370 14.87 29.38 23.76
N GLU A 371 14.99 30.59 23.21
CA GLU A 371 14.67 30.88 21.79
C GLU A 371 15.37 29.94 20.80
N GLY A 372 16.61 29.53 21.07
CA GLY A 372 17.33 28.55 20.25
C GLY A 372 16.70 27.15 20.28
N ALA A 373 16.15 26.73 21.41
CA ALA A 373 15.42 25.47 21.54
C ALA A 373 14.02 25.56 20.91
N ILE A 374 13.34 26.71 21.01
CA ILE A 374 12.08 26.97 20.30
C ILE A 374 12.32 26.94 18.78
N ALA A 375 13.39 27.57 18.30
CA ALA A 375 13.78 27.54 16.89
C ALA A 375 14.12 26.12 16.42
N LEU A 376 14.79 25.32 17.27
CA LEU A 376 15.05 23.91 16.99
C LEU A 376 13.75 23.09 16.92
N ALA A 377 12.83 23.26 17.87
CA ALA A 377 11.51 22.62 17.83
C ALA A 377 10.71 23.03 16.58
N LYS A 378 10.72 24.33 16.21
CA LYS A 378 10.11 24.82 14.98
C LYS A 378 10.75 24.26 13.73
N SER A 379 12.07 24.12 13.70
CA SER A 379 12.76 23.46 12.58
C SER A 379 12.36 21.99 12.44
N ARG A 380 11.81 21.41 13.52
CA ARG A 380 11.25 20.07 13.61
C ARG A 380 9.73 20.01 13.38
N GLU A 381 9.10 21.10 12.94
CA GLU A 381 7.70 21.10 12.43
C GLU A 381 7.60 20.49 11.03
N ALA A 382 8.74 20.17 10.40
CA ALA A 382 8.75 19.44 9.16
C ALA A 382 8.19 18.01 9.35
N PRO A 383 7.61 17.43 8.29
CA PRO A 383 7.67 16.00 8.06
C PRO A 383 8.68 15.19 8.90
N ASN A 384 8.22 14.22 9.69
CA ASN A 384 9.03 13.27 10.49
C ASN A 384 9.77 13.81 11.70
N GLN A 385 9.86 15.12 11.85
CA GLN A 385 10.67 15.67 12.90
C GLN A 385 9.91 15.80 14.23
N GLY A 386 8.59 15.65 14.22
CA GLY A 386 7.77 15.52 15.44
C GLY A 386 8.10 14.26 16.26
N ALA A 387 8.43 13.12 15.62
CA ALA A 387 8.86 11.92 16.34
C ALA A 387 10.26 12.10 16.96
N SER A 388 11.16 12.80 16.24
CA SER A 388 12.47 13.19 16.77
C SER A 388 12.36 14.18 17.92
N GLU A 389 11.41 15.12 17.85
CA GLU A 389 11.08 16.04 18.94
C GLU A 389 10.50 15.29 20.15
N LEU A 390 9.65 14.28 19.94
CA LEU A 390 9.13 13.44 21.03
C LEU A 390 10.24 12.61 21.70
N ALA A 391 11.16 12.04 20.90
CA ALA A 391 12.25 11.21 21.41
C ALA A 391 13.36 12.03 22.08
N SER A 392 13.58 13.27 21.61
CA SER A 392 14.58 14.18 22.14
C SER A 392 14.04 15.62 22.13
N PRO A 393 13.17 15.99 23.10
CA PRO A 393 12.58 17.32 23.17
C PRO A 393 13.64 18.42 23.15
N ALA A 394 13.46 19.41 22.28
CA ALA A 394 14.37 20.54 22.17
C ALA A 394 14.28 21.42 23.42
N CYS A 395 13.08 21.58 23.97
CA CYS A 395 12.85 22.31 25.21
C CYS A 395 13.23 21.45 26.44
N PRO A 396 13.85 22.03 27.48
CA PRO A 396 14.11 21.31 28.73
C PRO A 396 12.81 20.79 29.35
N ALA A 397 12.81 19.57 29.89
CA ALA A 397 11.64 19.00 30.57
C ALA A 397 11.09 19.90 31.70
N ALA A 398 11.95 20.65 32.37
CA ALA A 398 11.54 21.61 33.40
C ALA A 398 10.69 22.78 32.86
N SER A 399 10.70 23.02 31.54
CA SER A 399 9.89 24.05 30.86
C SER A 399 8.53 23.53 30.36
N GLU A 400 8.25 22.24 30.53
CA GLU A 400 6.99 21.62 30.11
C GLU A 400 5.83 22.11 30.99
N VAL A 401 4.74 22.57 30.36
CA VAL A 401 3.54 23.08 31.03
C VAL A 401 2.30 22.21 30.81
N GLY A 402 2.40 21.18 29.97
CA GLY A 402 1.33 20.22 29.67
C GLY A 402 1.58 19.43 28.40
N SER A 403 0.71 18.46 28.14
CA SER A 403 0.75 17.56 26.98
C SER A 403 -0.62 17.47 26.29
N VAL A 404 -0.62 17.09 25.01
CA VAL A 404 -1.84 16.83 24.23
C VAL A 404 -1.81 15.39 23.72
N THR A 405 -2.94 14.70 23.81
CA THR A 405 -3.14 13.37 23.23
C THR A 405 -4.34 13.41 22.30
N VAL A 406 -4.17 12.88 21.09
CA VAL A 406 -5.24 12.74 20.07
C VAL A 406 -5.39 11.25 19.79
N GLY A 407 -6.62 10.75 19.77
CA GLY A 407 -6.90 9.34 19.48
C GLY A 407 -8.37 9.00 19.52
#